data_AF-A0A7S4IX21-F1
#
_entry.id   AF-A0A7S4IX21-F1
#
_cell.length_a   1.000
_cell.length_b   1.000
_cell.length_c   1.000
_cell.angle_alpha   90.00
_cell.angle_beta   90.00
_cell.angle_gamma   90.00
#
_symmetry.space_group_name_H-M   'P 1'
#
loop_
_entity.id
_entity.type
_entity.pdbx_description
1 polymer ?
#
loop_
_entity_poly.entity_id
_entity_poly.type
_entity_poly.pdbx_seq_one_letter_code
_entity_poly.pdbx_strand_id
1 'polypeptide(L)'
;MSEEELSKENEELKERLKVLEKELKGGDTKWGYVVVKGLIVDAENVYMETMDVDQAKQYCNANPECKGFTFGGPDERPEDEVTVTFKAGSKVEQDVNWVSYVKE
;
A
#
# COMPACT_ATOMS: atom_id res chain seq x y z
N MET A 1 15.11 -39.59 6.89
CA MET A 1 15.48 -38.32 6.27
C MET A 1 16.97 -38.16 6.41
N SER A 2 17.73 -38.28 5.32
CA SER A 2 19.19 -38.16 5.32
C SER A 2 19.61 -36.69 5.34
N GLU A 3 20.87 -36.42 5.72
CA GLU A 3 21.46 -35.07 5.62
C GLU A 3 21.37 -34.52 4.18
N GLU A 4 21.41 -35.41 3.19
CA GLU A 4 21.32 -35.09 1.77
C GLU A 4 19.91 -34.63 1.37
N GLU A 5 18.87 -35.24 1.93
CA GLU A 5 17.48 -34.82 1.74
C GLU A 5 17.23 -33.46 2.41
N LEU A 6 17.77 -33.25 3.61
CA LEU A 6 17.65 -32.00 4.35
C LEU A 6 18.35 -30.83 3.64
N SER A 7 19.51 -31.10 3.03
CA SER A 7 20.25 -30.08 2.26
C SER A 7 19.48 -29.67 1.00
N LYS A 8 18.80 -30.60 0.33
CA LYS A 8 18.00 -30.29 -0.87
C LYS A 8 16.77 -29.44 -0.52
N GLU A 9 16.06 -29.80 0.55
CA GLU A 9 14.90 -29.05 1.01
C GLU A 9 15.27 -27.62 1.44
N ASN A 10 16.40 -27.45 2.13
CA ASN A 10 16.89 -26.12 2.52
C ASN A 10 17.21 -25.22 1.32
N GLU A 11 17.81 -25.77 0.26
CA GLU A 11 18.08 -25.00 -0.96
C GLU A 11 16.77 -24.64 -1.69
N GLU A 12 15.80 -25.56 -1.75
CA GLU A 12 14.48 -25.28 -2.33
C GLU A 12 13.74 -24.19 -1.54
N LEU A 13 13.78 -24.22 -0.20
CA LEU A 13 13.18 -23.20 0.65
C LEU A 13 13.82 -21.83 0.44
N LYS A 14 15.14 -21.74 0.27
CA LYS A 14 15.83 -20.47 -0.02
C LYS A 14 15.40 -19.89 -1.37
N GLU A 15 15.28 -20.71 -2.41
CA GLU A 15 14.81 -20.25 -3.71
C GLU A 15 13.35 -19.77 -3.65
N ARG A 16 12.48 -20.48 -2.92
CA ARG A 16 11.10 -20.03 -2.68
C ARG A 16 11.04 -18.71 -1.92
N LEU A 17 11.89 -18.54 -0.90
CA LEU A 17 11.98 -17.29 -0.14
C LEU A 17 12.37 -16.12 -1.04
N LYS A 18 13.37 -16.31 -1.91
CA LYS A 18 13.85 -15.30 -2.85
C LYS A 18 12.80 -14.87 -3.86
N VAL A 19 11.98 -15.81 -4.34
CA VAL A 19 10.83 -15.50 -5.22
C VAL A 19 9.79 -14.68 -4.47
N LEU A 20 9.41 -15.09 -3.25
CA LEU A 20 8.46 -14.36 -2.41
C LEU A 20 8.95 -12.95 -2.07
N GLU A 21 10.23 -12.78 -1.75
CA GLU A 21 10.83 -11.45 -1.53
C GLU A 21 10.79 -10.57 -2.78
N LYS A 22 11.00 -11.17 -3.96
CA LYS A 22 10.92 -10.46 -5.24
C LYS A 22 9.47 -10.06 -5.57
N GLU A 23 8.50 -10.91 -5.25
CA GLU A 23 7.08 -10.61 -5.42
C GLU A 23 6.60 -9.54 -4.43
N LEU A 24 7.05 -9.60 -3.17
CA LEU A 24 6.79 -8.58 -2.16
C LEU A 24 7.38 -7.22 -2.59
N LYS A 25 8.63 -7.20 -3.10
CA LYS A 25 9.25 -5.98 -3.63
C LYS A 25 8.69 -5.53 -4.99
N GLY A 26 8.08 -6.46 -5.74
CA GLY A 26 7.53 -6.23 -7.07
C GLY A 26 6.08 -5.74 -7.06
N GLY A 27 5.33 -6.05 -5.99
CA GLY A 27 3.94 -5.60 -5.79
C GLY A 27 3.78 -4.08 -5.75
N ASP A 28 4.87 -3.36 -5.50
CA ASP A 28 4.92 -1.90 -5.46
C ASP A 28 5.07 -1.23 -6.83
N THR A 29 5.30 -1.99 -7.92
CA THR A 29 5.75 -1.41 -9.20
C THR A 29 4.69 -1.22 -10.27
N LYS A 30 3.43 -1.65 -10.07
CA LYS A 30 2.39 -1.48 -11.10
C LYS A 30 1.83 -0.05 -11.15
N TRP A 31 1.78 0.65 -10.02
CA TRP A 31 1.06 1.91 -9.87
C TRP A 31 1.92 2.95 -9.17
N GLY A 32 1.92 4.18 -9.69
CA GLY A 32 2.54 5.34 -9.05
C GLY A 32 1.57 5.99 -8.05
N TYR A 33 2.09 6.84 -7.16
CA TYR A 33 1.26 7.69 -6.31
C TYR A 33 1.74 9.13 -6.33
N VAL A 34 0.82 10.05 -6.61
CA VAL A 34 1.01 11.48 -6.36
C VAL A 34 0.56 11.77 -4.94
N VAL A 35 1.46 12.34 -4.15
CA VAL A 35 1.16 12.77 -2.77
C VAL A 35 0.70 14.23 -2.80
N VAL A 36 -0.46 14.50 -2.21
CA VAL A 36 -1.08 15.83 -2.22
C VAL A 36 -1.49 16.23 -0.80
N LYS A 37 -1.24 17.49 -0.43
CA LYS A 37 -1.84 18.11 0.76
C LYS A 37 -3.30 18.42 0.48
N GLY A 38 -4.18 17.59 1.03
CA GLY A 38 -5.60 17.68 0.81
C GLY A 38 -6.34 16.37 1.00
N LEU A 39 -7.65 16.47 0.92
CA LEU A 39 -8.60 15.37 1.07
C LEU A 39 -9.18 14.99 -0.29
N ILE A 40 -9.30 13.69 -0.58
CA ILE A 40 -10.08 13.23 -1.73
C ILE A 40 -11.57 13.42 -1.44
N VAL A 41 -12.22 14.27 -2.23
CA VAL A 41 -13.64 14.67 -2.12
C VAL A 41 -14.47 14.14 -3.28
N ASP A 42 -15.80 14.28 -3.18
CA ASP A 42 -16.77 13.88 -4.22
C ASP A 42 -16.62 12.42 -4.70
N ALA A 43 -16.18 11.54 -3.80
CA ALA A 43 -15.93 10.13 -4.09
C ALA A 43 -16.50 9.24 -2.99
N GLU A 44 -17.02 8.08 -3.39
CA GLU A 44 -17.47 7.03 -2.48
C GLU A 44 -16.31 6.48 -1.66
N ASN A 45 -16.61 6.14 -0.40
CA ASN A 45 -15.67 5.43 0.46
C ASN A 45 -15.72 3.95 0.11
N VAL A 46 -14.60 3.41 -0.34
CA VAL A 46 -14.44 1.99 -0.64
C VAL A 46 -14.30 1.20 0.67
N TYR A 47 -13.45 1.71 1.57
CA TYR A 47 -13.08 1.04 2.82
C TYR A 47 -12.37 2.02 3.75
N MET A 48 -12.29 1.71 5.04
CA MET A 48 -11.56 2.49 6.04
C MET A 48 -10.94 1.57 7.09
N GLU A 49 -9.67 1.76 7.40
CA GLU A 49 -8.94 0.98 8.40
C GLU A 49 -7.70 1.74 8.89
N THR A 50 -7.24 1.43 10.10
CA THR A 50 -5.99 1.95 10.66
C THR A 50 -4.84 1.04 10.25
N MET A 51 -3.86 1.61 9.55
CA MET A 51 -2.70 0.89 9.01
C MET A 51 -1.56 1.86 8.70
N ASP A 52 -0.39 1.33 8.35
CA ASP A 52 0.68 2.15 7.78
C ASP A 52 0.43 2.50 6.30
N VAL A 53 1.17 3.50 5.80
CA VAL A 53 0.99 4.01 4.43
C VAL A 53 1.34 2.96 3.36
N ASP A 54 2.28 2.06 3.63
CA ASP A 54 2.72 1.06 2.65
C ASP A 54 1.70 -0.07 2.54
N GLN A 55 1.09 -0.50 3.66
CA GLN A 55 -0.07 -1.37 3.67
C GLN A 55 -1.25 -0.75 2.91
N ALA A 56 -1.48 0.56 3.07
CA ALA A 56 -2.54 1.26 2.33
C ALA A 56 -2.28 1.26 0.82
N LYS A 57 -1.04 1.48 0.37
CA LYS A 57 -0.67 1.35 -1.05
C LYS A 57 -0.91 -0.05 -1.57
N GLN A 58 -0.53 -1.08 -0.80
CA GLN A 58 -0.74 -2.48 -1.19
C GLN A 58 -2.24 -2.80 -1.37
N TYR A 59 -3.07 -2.40 -0.40
CA TYR A 59 -4.53 -2.56 -0.51
C TYR A 59 -5.08 -1.83 -1.74
N CYS A 60 -4.71 -0.56 -1.91
CA CYS A 60 -5.21 0.24 -3.03
C CYS A 60 -4.71 -0.29 -4.38
N ASN A 61 -3.51 -0.86 -4.45
CA ASN A 61 -2.96 -1.50 -5.65
C ASN A 61 -3.75 -2.76 -6.03
N ALA A 62 -4.11 -3.57 -5.04
CA ALA A 62 -4.87 -4.81 -5.19
C ALA A 62 -6.36 -4.57 -5.51
N ASN A 63 -6.92 -3.42 -5.12
CA ASN A 63 -8.32 -3.07 -5.36
C ASN A 63 -8.50 -2.20 -6.63
N PRO A 64 -9.14 -2.70 -7.71
CA PRO A 64 -9.36 -1.92 -8.94
C PRO A 64 -10.22 -0.66 -8.77
N GLU A 65 -11.12 -0.66 -7.78
CA GLU A 65 -12.00 0.47 -7.48
C GLU A 65 -11.26 1.58 -6.73
N CYS A 66 -10.17 1.26 -6.04
CA CYS A 66 -9.37 2.27 -5.35
C CYS A 66 -8.61 3.16 -6.35
N LYS A 67 -8.93 4.47 -6.32
CA LYS A 67 -8.25 5.53 -7.08
C LYS A 67 -7.32 6.37 -6.22
N GLY A 68 -7.37 6.17 -4.92
CA GLY A 68 -6.48 6.79 -3.96
C GLY A 68 -7.01 6.61 -2.54
N PHE A 69 -6.25 7.12 -1.59
CA PHE A 69 -6.65 7.12 -0.20
C PHE A 69 -6.18 8.38 0.50
N THR A 70 -6.81 8.70 1.63
CA THR A 70 -6.56 9.92 2.39
C THR A 70 -6.56 9.63 3.88
N PHE A 71 -5.76 10.38 4.64
CA PHE A 71 -5.69 10.31 6.08
C PHE A 71 -5.43 11.69 6.68
N GLY A 72 -5.81 11.86 7.94
CA GLY A 72 -5.61 13.10 8.69
C GLY A 72 -4.20 13.21 9.24
N GLY A 73 -3.66 14.42 9.20
CA GLY A 73 -2.32 14.75 9.67
C GLY A 73 -1.51 15.50 8.62
N PRO A 74 -0.57 16.36 9.03
CA PRO A 74 0.25 17.12 8.11
C PRO A 74 1.46 16.32 7.59
N ASP A 75 1.74 15.13 8.10
CA ASP A 75 2.88 14.32 7.69
C ASP A 75 2.50 13.41 6.52
N GLU A 76 3.33 13.36 5.48
CA GLU A 76 3.12 12.47 4.34
C GLU A 76 3.51 11.04 4.64
N ARG A 77 4.43 10.83 5.58
CA ARG A 77 4.95 9.52 5.98
C ARG A 77 4.99 9.43 7.51
N PRO A 78 3.82 9.40 8.17
CA PRO A 78 3.77 9.23 9.61
C PRO A 78 4.50 7.94 10.01
N GLU A 79 5.24 8.00 11.13
CA GLU A 79 5.90 6.83 11.71
C GLU A 79 4.88 5.88 12.38
N ASP A 80 3.79 6.43 12.90
CA ASP A 80 2.68 5.70 13.51
C ASP A 80 1.59 5.36 12.48
N GLU A 81 0.77 4.35 12.79
CA GLU A 81 -0.40 3.99 11.99
C GLU A 81 -1.42 5.13 11.94
N VAL A 82 -2.09 5.28 10.79
CA VAL A 82 -3.13 6.30 10.59
C VAL A 82 -4.42 5.66 10.10
N THR A 83 -5.56 6.26 10.47
CA THR A 83 -6.85 5.85 9.90
C THR A 83 -6.96 6.34 8.46
N VAL A 84 -6.85 5.40 7.53
CA VAL A 84 -6.91 5.64 6.10
C VAL A 84 -8.33 5.46 5.60
N THR A 85 -8.80 6.37 4.76
CA THR A 85 -10.04 6.22 3.99
C THR A 85 -9.71 6.01 2.52
N PHE A 86 -10.06 4.83 1.98
CA PHE A 86 -9.91 4.50 0.57
C PHE A 86 -11.07 5.05 -0.25
N LYS A 87 -10.77 5.60 -1.42
CA LYS A 87 -11.73 6.35 -2.24
C LYS A 87 -11.79 5.80 -3.67
N ALA A 88 -13.01 5.80 -4.22
CA ALA A 88 -13.27 5.41 -5.60
C ALA A 88 -13.00 6.52 -6.64
N GLY A 89 -12.50 7.68 -6.18
CA GLY A 89 -12.18 8.84 -7.00
C GLY A 89 -10.85 9.47 -6.61
N SER A 90 -10.45 10.50 -7.35
CA SER A 90 -9.12 11.13 -7.23
C SER A 90 -9.14 12.65 -7.17
N LYS A 91 -10.33 13.28 -7.10
CA LYS A 91 -10.45 14.74 -6.97
C LYS A 91 -10.04 15.15 -5.57
N VAL A 92 -9.03 16.02 -5.45
CA VAL A 92 -8.51 16.51 -4.17
C VAL A 92 -8.92 17.95 -3.94
N GLU A 93 -9.39 18.24 -2.72
CA GLU A 93 -9.54 19.60 -2.18
C GLU A 93 -8.36 19.90 -1.27
N GLN A 94 -7.75 21.08 -1.42
CA GLN A 94 -6.58 21.46 -0.65
C GLN A 94 -6.92 21.69 0.82
N ASP A 95 -6.23 20.96 1.69
CA ASP A 95 -6.27 21.13 3.14
C ASP A 95 -4.95 20.62 3.71
N VAL A 96 -4.26 21.47 4.47
CA VAL A 96 -2.94 21.15 5.05
C VAL A 96 -3.01 20.13 6.18
N ASN A 97 -4.20 19.86 6.71
CA ASN A 97 -4.43 18.86 7.76
C ASN A 97 -4.72 17.46 7.20
N TRP A 98 -4.69 17.29 5.88
CA TRP A 98 -4.92 16.02 5.22
C TRP A 98 -3.79 15.72 4.24
N VAL A 99 -3.51 14.43 4.09
CA VAL A 99 -2.66 13.92 3.03
C VAL A 99 -3.47 12.92 2.21
N SER A 100 -3.31 13.00 0.89
CA SER A 100 -3.88 12.05 -0.05
C SER A 100 -2.80 11.45 -0.93
N TYR A 101 -2.90 10.14 -1.13
CA TYR A 101 -2.12 9.37 -2.08
C TYR A 101 -3.04 9.02 -3.26
N VAL A 102 -2.85 9.69 -4.40
CA VAL A 102 -3.64 9.49 -5.61
C VAL A 102 -2.91 8.54 -6.54
N LYS A 103 -3.58 7.47 -6.97
CA LYS A 103 -3.00 6.38 -7.78
C LYS A 103 -2.91 6.79 -9.26
N GLU A 104 -1.75 6.58 -9.87
CA GLU A 104 -1.46 6.78 -11.31
C GLU A 104 -1.38 5.46 -12.08
#